data_AF-A0A5N7MB16-F1
#
_entry.id   AF-A0A5N7MB16-F1
#
_cell.length_a   1.000
_cell.length_b   1.000
_cell.length_c   1.000
_cell.angle_alpha   90.00
_cell.angle_beta   90.00
_cell.angle_gamma   90.00
#
_symmetry.space_group_name_H-M   'P 1'
#
loop_
_entity.id
_entity.type
_entity.pdbx_description
1 polymer ?
#
loop_
_entity_poly.entity_id
_entity_poly.type
_entity_poly.pdbx_seq_one_letter_code
_entity_poly.pdbx_strand_id
1 'polypeptide(L)'
;MNTAADIRQAKLEEFVGQALDLNIHYDTDMDAYVIPRIAQFEEARDLPLGTFTKPSEWKEQRAFNQDLARRVASGPRGTWAIVVTNCHDGRIFYSTLISDGTGEISTGGSHDSYDTPPDYPKIYERMIGYEIYLARRVVEAQRQLARDQTAIRDHRLQAGMTFKDLMVDHKKFSTAAIQQVDPNTGRVKLFMTKRGSAQRYQGEVSASSLVERAGLSKREDLLSAA
;
A
#
# COMPACT_ATOMS: atom_id res chain seq x y z
N MET A 1 -12.86 -0.47 -22.97
CA MET A 1 -13.74 -1.42 -22.25
C MET A 1 -12.96 -1.86 -21.03
N ASN A 2 -13.51 -1.72 -19.83
CA ASN A 2 -12.85 -2.22 -18.62
C ASN A 2 -12.82 -3.75 -18.67
N THR A 3 -11.67 -4.32 -18.35
CA THR A 3 -11.51 -5.78 -18.25
C THR A 3 -12.17 -6.30 -16.95
N ALA A 4 -12.41 -7.60 -16.86
CA ALA A 4 -12.90 -8.21 -15.61
C ALA A 4 -11.96 -7.93 -14.41
N ALA A 5 -10.65 -7.94 -14.67
CA ALA A 5 -9.63 -7.59 -13.68
C ALA A 5 -9.78 -6.15 -13.17
N ASP A 6 -10.03 -5.18 -14.08
CA ASP A 6 -10.26 -3.78 -13.70
C ASP A 6 -11.51 -3.61 -12.82
N ILE A 7 -12.58 -4.34 -13.16
CA ILE A 7 -13.83 -4.33 -12.39
C ILE A 7 -13.60 -4.90 -10.98
N ARG A 8 -12.89 -6.03 -10.88
CA ARG A 8 -12.54 -6.66 -9.61
C ARG A 8 -11.70 -5.72 -8.76
N GLN A 9 -10.66 -5.11 -9.32
CA GLN A 9 -9.79 -4.18 -8.58
C GLN A 9 -10.56 -2.97 -8.07
N ALA A 10 -11.42 -2.37 -8.90
CA ALA A 10 -12.28 -1.26 -8.48
C ALA A 10 -13.22 -1.67 -7.32
N LYS A 11 -13.78 -2.89 -7.37
CA LYS A 11 -14.62 -3.42 -6.29
C LYS A 11 -13.85 -3.71 -5.02
N LEU A 12 -12.61 -4.19 -5.13
CA LEU A 12 -11.73 -4.39 -4.00
C LEU A 12 -11.47 -3.08 -3.26
N GLU A 13 -11.10 -2.02 -3.99
CA GLU A 13 -10.89 -0.68 -3.43
C GLU A 13 -12.18 -0.11 -2.81
N GLU A 14 -13.34 -0.32 -3.44
CA GLU A 14 -14.64 0.08 -2.90
C GLU A 14 -14.92 -0.60 -1.54
N PHE A 15 -14.76 -1.93 -1.46
CA PHE A 15 -15.04 -2.68 -0.23
C PHE A 15 -14.05 -2.37 0.89
N VAL A 16 -12.77 -2.18 0.56
CA VAL A 16 -11.76 -1.72 1.52
C VAL A 16 -12.10 -0.32 2.02
N GLY A 17 -12.53 0.60 1.14
CA GLY A 17 -13.02 1.92 1.53
C GLY A 17 -14.18 1.86 2.52
N GLN A 18 -15.18 1.02 2.23
CA GLN A 18 -16.31 0.81 3.14
C GLN A 18 -15.88 0.24 4.49
N ALA A 19 -14.94 -0.71 4.51
CA ALA A 19 -14.41 -1.28 5.75
C ALA A 19 -13.71 -0.23 6.61
N LEU A 20 -12.88 0.63 5.99
CA LEU A 20 -12.23 1.75 6.67
C LEU A 20 -13.27 2.75 7.23
N ASP A 21 -14.37 2.99 6.53
CA ASP A 21 -15.46 3.86 7.01
C ASP A 21 -16.22 3.26 8.20
N LEU A 22 -16.24 1.93 8.30
CA LEU A 22 -16.74 1.19 9.45
C LEU A 22 -15.69 1.05 10.58
N ASN A 23 -14.56 1.76 10.48
CA ASN A 23 -13.46 1.74 11.45
C ASN A 23 -12.82 0.35 11.64
N ILE A 24 -12.82 -0.46 10.59
CA ILE A 24 -12.13 -1.75 10.55
C ILE A 24 -10.68 -1.49 10.13
N HIS A 25 -9.73 -1.67 11.05
CA HIS A 25 -8.31 -1.33 10.82
C HIS A 25 -7.34 -2.50 10.90
N TYR A 26 -7.75 -3.63 11.48
CA TYR A 26 -6.90 -4.81 11.63
C TYR A 26 -7.04 -5.71 10.41
N ASP A 27 -5.92 -6.29 9.97
CA ASP A 27 -5.87 -7.09 8.74
C ASP A 27 -6.84 -8.28 8.79
N THR A 28 -6.94 -8.98 9.93
CA THR A 28 -7.87 -10.10 10.09
C THR A 28 -9.34 -9.67 9.97
N ASP A 29 -9.73 -8.54 10.55
CA ASP A 29 -11.10 -8.05 10.48
C ASP A 29 -11.42 -7.50 9.09
N MET A 30 -10.42 -6.87 8.45
CA MET A 30 -10.49 -6.39 7.07
C MET A 30 -10.71 -7.56 6.10
N ASP A 31 -9.91 -8.62 6.23
CA ASP A 31 -10.01 -9.84 5.43
C ASP A 31 -11.39 -10.49 5.59
N ALA A 32 -11.85 -10.63 6.83
CA ALA A 32 -13.19 -11.17 7.14
C ALA A 32 -14.33 -10.33 6.54
N TYR A 33 -14.14 -9.01 6.41
CA TYR A 33 -15.12 -8.14 5.78
C TYR A 33 -15.05 -8.19 4.24
N VAL A 34 -13.85 -8.13 3.67
CA VAL A 34 -13.65 -7.93 2.22
C VAL A 34 -13.75 -9.24 1.44
N ILE A 35 -13.16 -10.33 1.93
CA ILE A 35 -13.09 -11.62 1.20
C ILE A 35 -14.47 -12.13 0.78
N PRO A 36 -15.50 -12.18 1.64
CA PRO A 36 -16.83 -12.66 1.22
C PRO A 36 -17.48 -11.77 0.16
N ARG A 37 -17.17 -10.46 0.14
CA ARG A 37 -17.78 -9.48 -0.77
C ARG A 37 -17.11 -9.49 -2.14
N ILE A 38 -15.78 -9.68 -2.17
CA ILE A 38 -15.02 -9.76 -3.42
C ILE A 38 -15.17 -11.12 -4.12
N ALA A 39 -15.58 -12.17 -3.39
CA ALA A 39 -15.75 -13.52 -3.93
C ALA A 39 -16.68 -13.61 -5.16
N GLN A 40 -17.70 -12.75 -5.26
CA GLN A 40 -18.59 -12.72 -6.43
C GLN A 40 -17.93 -12.14 -7.71
N PHE A 41 -16.80 -11.44 -7.55
CA PHE A 41 -15.97 -10.90 -8.62
C PHE A 41 -14.69 -11.71 -8.80
N GLU A 42 -14.59 -12.84 -8.12
CA GLU A 42 -13.39 -13.66 -8.13
C GLU A 42 -13.41 -14.63 -9.31
N GLU A 43 -12.34 -14.59 -10.11
CA GLU A 43 -12.15 -15.46 -11.26
C GLU A 43 -11.06 -16.51 -11.03
N ALA A 44 -10.38 -16.46 -9.87
CA ALA A 44 -9.36 -17.40 -9.51
C ALA A 44 -9.88 -18.85 -9.53
N ARG A 45 -9.14 -19.72 -10.19
CA ARG A 45 -9.40 -21.17 -10.22
C ARG A 45 -8.20 -21.92 -9.66
N ASP A 46 -8.47 -23.04 -9.00
CA ASP A 46 -7.42 -23.97 -8.58
C ASP A 46 -6.84 -24.68 -9.81
N LEU A 47 -5.73 -24.14 -10.34
CA LEU A 47 -5.09 -24.60 -11.57
C LEU A 47 -3.60 -24.88 -11.31
N PRO A 48 -3.24 -26.03 -10.73
CA PRO A 48 -1.85 -26.37 -10.44
C PRO A 48 -1.07 -26.68 -11.72
N LEU A 49 0.06 -26.01 -11.92
CA LEU A 49 1.08 -26.41 -12.91
C LEU A 49 1.96 -27.55 -12.40
N GLY A 50 2.00 -27.74 -11.08
CA GLY A 50 2.74 -28.81 -10.41
C GLY A 50 3.80 -28.30 -9.44
N THR A 51 4.64 -29.24 -9.01
CA THR A 51 5.73 -29.02 -8.06
C THR A 51 7.06 -29.17 -8.76
N PHE A 52 7.94 -28.18 -8.60
CA PHE A 52 9.20 -28.08 -9.33
C PHE A 52 10.38 -27.98 -8.35
N THR A 53 11.40 -28.80 -8.55
CA THR A 53 12.63 -28.71 -7.76
C THR A 53 13.54 -27.65 -8.34
N LYS A 54 13.93 -26.68 -7.50
CA LYS A 54 14.84 -25.60 -7.86
C LYS A 54 16.25 -26.18 -8.12
N PRO A 55 16.91 -25.82 -9.23
CA PRO A 55 18.29 -26.24 -9.49
C PRO A 55 19.26 -25.79 -8.41
N SER A 56 20.29 -26.58 -8.13
CA SER A 56 21.36 -26.21 -7.19
C SER A 56 22.30 -25.15 -7.76
N GLU A 57 22.51 -25.15 -9.07
CA GLU A 57 23.43 -24.22 -9.76
C GLU A 57 22.81 -22.82 -9.95
N TRP A 58 23.46 -21.80 -9.42
CA TRP A 58 22.93 -20.42 -9.43
C TRP A 58 22.61 -19.88 -10.83
N LYS A 59 23.39 -20.28 -11.84
CA LYS A 59 23.17 -19.87 -13.24
C LYS A 59 21.87 -20.43 -13.80
N GLU A 60 21.55 -21.67 -13.43
CA GLU A 60 20.33 -22.37 -13.84
C GLU A 60 19.11 -21.88 -13.07
N GLN A 61 19.29 -21.48 -11.80
CA GLN A 61 18.20 -20.94 -10.97
C GLN A 61 17.53 -19.72 -11.59
N ARG A 62 18.30 -18.81 -12.20
CA ARG A 62 17.73 -17.61 -12.82
C ARG A 62 16.83 -17.97 -14.00
N ALA A 63 17.33 -18.81 -14.91
CA ALA A 63 16.57 -19.25 -16.08
C ALA A 63 15.33 -20.05 -15.67
N PHE A 64 15.47 -20.95 -14.69
CA PHE A 64 14.37 -21.70 -14.09
C PHE A 64 13.30 -20.80 -13.49
N ASN A 65 13.68 -19.85 -12.63
CA ASN A 65 12.72 -18.94 -11.98
C ASN A 65 11.99 -18.09 -13.03
N GLN A 66 12.71 -17.58 -14.04
CA GLN A 66 12.12 -16.77 -15.11
C GLN A 66 11.16 -17.60 -15.98
N ASP A 67 11.51 -18.83 -16.30
CA ASP A 67 10.64 -19.71 -17.07
C ASP A 67 9.37 -20.08 -16.32
N LEU A 68 9.51 -20.52 -15.07
CA LEU A 68 8.37 -20.92 -14.26
C LEU A 68 7.45 -19.73 -13.96
N ALA A 69 8.01 -18.56 -13.63
CA ALA A 69 7.22 -17.35 -13.44
C ALA A 69 6.46 -16.96 -14.71
N ARG A 70 7.09 -17.05 -15.89
CA ARG A 70 6.42 -16.78 -17.17
C ARG A 70 5.26 -17.74 -17.42
N ARG A 71 5.46 -19.04 -17.16
CA ARG A 71 4.42 -20.07 -17.34
C ARG A 71 3.24 -19.83 -16.41
N VAL A 72 3.50 -19.58 -15.13
CA VAL A 72 2.45 -19.27 -14.15
C VAL A 72 1.71 -17.99 -14.56
N ALA A 73 2.42 -16.90 -14.83
CA ALA A 73 1.83 -15.60 -15.19
C ALA A 73 1.01 -15.61 -16.49
N SER A 74 1.39 -16.47 -17.44
CA SER A 74 0.62 -16.66 -18.69
C SER A 74 -0.71 -17.40 -18.50
N GLY A 75 -0.89 -18.05 -17.35
CA GLY A 75 -2.14 -18.71 -16.99
C GLY A 75 -3.20 -17.72 -16.52
N PRO A 76 -4.49 -18.11 -16.54
CA PRO A 76 -5.56 -17.33 -15.91
C PRO A 76 -5.29 -17.16 -14.41
N ARG A 77 -6.02 -16.23 -13.80
CA ARG A 77 -5.96 -15.98 -12.36
C ARG A 77 -6.13 -17.29 -11.57
N GLY A 78 -5.28 -17.48 -10.58
CA GLY A 78 -5.27 -18.68 -9.76
C GLY A 78 -4.42 -19.83 -10.29
N THR A 79 -3.86 -19.76 -11.51
CA THR A 79 -2.80 -20.70 -11.93
C THR A 79 -1.61 -20.62 -10.99
N TRP A 80 -1.11 -21.76 -10.50
CA TRP A 80 -0.10 -21.76 -9.45
C TRP A 80 0.92 -22.89 -9.57
N ALA A 81 2.07 -22.73 -8.91
CA ALA A 81 3.14 -23.71 -8.85
C ALA A 81 3.85 -23.70 -7.49
N ILE A 82 4.34 -24.86 -7.07
CA ILE A 82 5.21 -25.01 -5.89
C ILE A 82 6.66 -25.14 -6.35
N VAL A 83 7.56 -24.41 -5.71
CA VAL A 83 9.01 -24.53 -5.88
C VAL A 83 9.62 -25.15 -4.64
N VAL A 84 10.29 -26.28 -4.81
CA VAL A 84 11.04 -26.98 -3.76
C VAL A 84 12.49 -26.50 -3.79
N THR A 85 12.96 -25.95 -2.69
CA THR A 85 14.36 -25.54 -2.51
C THR A 85 15.04 -26.47 -1.52
N ASN A 86 16.06 -27.20 -2.00
CA ASN A 86 16.92 -28.02 -1.17
C ASN A 86 18.12 -27.19 -0.70
N CYS A 87 18.27 -27.04 0.61
CA CYS A 87 19.42 -26.35 1.21
C CYS A 87 20.61 -27.31 1.39
N HIS A 88 21.81 -26.74 1.46
CA HIS A 88 23.05 -27.52 1.64
C HIS A 88 23.10 -28.31 2.95
N ASP A 89 22.34 -27.89 3.95
CA ASP A 89 22.22 -28.54 5.26
C ASP A 89 21.13 -29.63 5.31
N GLY A 90 20.54 -29.98 4.16
CA GLY A 90 19.50 -30.99 4.05
C GLY A 90 18.09 -30.50 4.38
N ARG A 91 17.90 -29.21 4.73
CA ARG A 91 16.57 -28.63 4.88
C ARG A 91 15.89 -28.45 3.53
N ILE A 92 14.56 -28.57 3.53
CA ILE A 92 13.71 -28.38 2.35
C ILE A 92 12.72 -27.26 2.65
N PHE A 93 12.63 -26.28 1.76
CA PHE A 93 11.63 -25.22 1.83
C PHE A 93 10.78 -25.21 0.58
N TYR A 94 9.50 -24.89 0.75
CA TYR A 94 8.55 -24.73 -0.33
C TYR A 94 8.24 -23.25 -0.49
N SER A 95 8.30 -22.73 -1.71
CA SER A 95 7.75 -21.41 -2.06
C SER A 95 6.72 -21.56 -3.17
N THR A 96 5.93 -20.52 -3.39
CA THR A 96 4.79 -20.58 -4.32
C THR A 96 4.77 -19.42 -5.28
N LEU A 97 4.26 -19.68 -6.47
CA LEU A 97 3.95 -18.67 -7.48
C LEU A 97 2.47 -18.83 -7.83
N ILE A 98 1.73 -17.72 -7.95
CA ILE A 98 0.33 -17.73 -8.36
C ILE A 98 0.07 -16.55 -9.31
N SER A 99 -0.65 -16.81 -10.40
CA SER A 99 -1.05 -15.80 -11.38
C SER A 99 -2.16 -14.92 -10.81
N ASP A 100 -2.00 -13.61 -10.96
CA ASP A 100 -3.03 -12.64 -10.61
C ASP A 100 -4.09 -12.47 -11.72
N GLY A 101 -3.86 -13.07 -12.90
CA GLY A 101 -4.71 -12.98 -14.09
C GLY A 101 -4.44 -11.79 -15.00
N THR A 102 -3.49 -10.92 -14.68
CA THR A 102 -3.12 -9.73 -15.47
C THR A 102 -1.90 -9.96 -16.38
N GLY A 103 -1.34 -11.18 -16.34
CA GLY A 103 -0.06 -11.49 -16.97
C GLY A 103 1.12 -11.33 -16.02
N GLU A 104 0.87 -11.12 -14.72
CA GLU A 104 1.88 -11.01 -13.67
C GLU A 104 1.72 -12.12 -12.61
N ILE A 105 2.73 -12.23 -11.75
CA ILE A 105 2.68 -13.09 -10.57
C ILE A 105 2.23 -12.24 -9.39
N SER A 106 1.26 -12.74 -8.63
CA SER A 106 0.90 -12.15 -7.35
C SER A 106 2.12 -12.10 -6.43
N THR A 107 2.34 -10.92 -5.85
CA THR A 107 3.31 -10.71 -4.78
C THR A 107 2.87 -11.34 -3.45
N GLY A 108 1.58 -11.65 -3.29
CA GLY A 108 1.07 -12.34 -2.11
C GLY A 108 1.54 -13.79 -2.07
N GLY A 109 2.26 -14.16 -1.00
CA GLY A 109 2.80 -15.51 -0.82
C GLY A 109 4.07 -15.84 -1.63
N SER A 110 4.52 -14.96 -2.53
CA SER A 110 5.74 -15.21 -3.34
C SER A 110 7.03 -15.14 -2.53
N HIS A 111 6.99 -14.48 -1.37
CA HIS A 111 8.07 -14.40 -0.39
C HIS A 111 7.91 -15.35 0.79
N ASP A 112 6.79 -16.09 0.84
CA ASP A 112 6.60 -17.07 1.88
C ASP A 112 7.48 -18.30 1.63
N SER A 113 8.03 -18.82 2.73
CA SER A 113 8.66 -20.14 2.76
C SER A 113 7.85 -21.02 3.69
N TYR A 114 7.54 -22.23 3.24
CA TYR A 114 6.80 -23.22 4.01
C TYR A 114 7.70 -24.42 4.30
N ASP A 115 7.52 -25.03 5.47
CA ASP A 115 8.20 -26.28 5.85
C ASP A 115 7.51 -27.52 5.25
N THR A 116 6.25 -27.38 4.85
CA THR A 116 5.45 -28.40 4.16
C THR A 116 4.84 -27.82 2.89
N PRO A 117 4.56 -28.62 1.85
CA PRO A 117 3.87 -28.14 0.66
C PRO A 117 2.53 -27.47 1.06
N PRO A 118 2.30 -26.18 0.73
CA PRO A 118 1.02 -25.54 0.97
C PRO A 118 -0.03 -26.06 -0.03
N ASP A 119 -1.30 -26.04 0.37
CA ASP A 119 -2.42 -26.31 -0.51
C ASP A 119 -2.93 -25.02 -1.19
N TYR A 120 -3.80 -25.17 -2.18
CA TYR A 120 -4.34 -24.02 -2.91
C TYR A 120 -5.06 -23.00 -2.02
N PRO A 121 -5.96 -23.38 -1.07
CA PRO A 121 -6.61 -22.43 -0.19
C PRO A 121 -5.63 -21.52 0.56
N LYS A 122 -4.53 -22.07 1.07
CA LYS A 122 -3.50 -21.29 1.78
C LYS A 122 -2.77 -20.31 0.85
N ILE A 123 -2.45 -20.73 -0.37
CA ILE A 123 -1.78 -19.86 -1.36
C ILE A 123 -2.72 -18.74 -1.78
N TYR A 124 -3.98 -19.10 -2.07
CA TYR A 124 -5.02 -18.19 -2.48
C TYR A 124 -5.32 -17.13 -1.39
N GLU A 125 -5.42 -17.54 -0.13
CA GLU A 125 -5.58 -16.63 1.01
C GLU A 125 -4.46 -15.58 1.05
N ARG A 126 -3.20 -15.99 0.85
CA ARG A 126 -2.05 -15.05 0.84
C ARG A 126 -2.05 -14.11 -0.35
N MET A 127 -2.49 -14.58 -1.53
CA MET A 127 -2.72 -13.71 -2.68
C MET A 127 -3.75 -12.62 -2.35
N ILE A 128 -4.92 -13.01 -1.85
CA ILE A 128 -6.02 -12.07 -1.58
C ILE A 128 -5.68 -11.12 -0.44
N GLY A 129 -5.09 -11.60 0.66
CA GLY A 129 -4.69 -10.74 1.77
C GLY A 129 -3.69 -9.66 1.33
N TYR A 130 -2.75 -9.99 0.43
CA TYR A 130 -1.83 -8.99 -0.10
C TYR A 130 -2.51 -7.97 -1.00
N GLU A 131 -3.47 -8.39 -1.82
CA GLU A 131 -4.27 -7.48 -2.65
C GLU A 131 -5.09 -6.52 -1.79
N ILE A 132 -5.71 -7.01 -0.72
CA ILE A 132 -6.44 -6.19 0.26
C ILE A 132 -5.49 -5.16 0.87
N TYR A 133 -4.29 -5.57 1.27
CA TYR A 133 -3.26 -4.67 1.78
C TYR A 133 -2.88 -3.57 0.75
N LEU A 134 -2.67 -3.93 -0.51
CA LEU A 134 -2.37 -2.94 -1.57
C LEU A 134 -3.53 -1.98 -1.81
N ALA A 135 -4.76 -2.51 -1.92
CA ALA A 135 -5.96 -1.70 -2.10
C ALA A 135 -6.15 -0.71 -0.94
N ARG A 136 -5.90 -1.14 0.31
CA ARG A 136 -5.92 -0.26 1.48
C ARG A 136 -4.95 0.89 1.34
N ARG A 137 -3.69 0.62 0.94
CA ARG A 137 -2.69 1.67 0.74
C ARG A 137 -3.12 2.67 -0.32
N VAL A 138 -3.73 2.20 -1.42
CA VAL A 138 -4.26 3.06 -2.48
C VAL A 138 -5.37 3.96 -1.93
N VAL A 139 -6.36 3.38 -1.24
CA VAL A 139 -7.50 4.12 -0.68
C VAL A 139 -7.04 5.13 0.38
N GLU A 140 -6.15 4.74 1.29
CA GLU A 140 -5.59 5.65 2.29
C GLU A 140 -4.81 6.79 1.65
N ALA A 141 -4.01 6.53 0.62
CA ALA A 141 -3.28 7.56 -0.11
C ALA A 141 -4.22 8.53 -0.84
N GLN A 142 -5.27 8.03 -1.51
CA GLN A 142 -6.29 8.86 -2.16
C GLN A 142 -7.02 9.74 -1.15
N ARG A 143 -7.42 9.17 0.00
CA ARG A 143 -8.07 9.92 1.09
C ARG A 143 -7.15 10.97 1.67
N GLN A 144 -5.87 10.64 1.89
CA GLN A 144 -4.87 11.58 2.39
C GLN A 144 -4.67 12.74 1.41
N LEU A 145 -4.56 12.47 0.11
CA LEU A 145 -4.46 13.49 -0.92
C LEU A 145 -5.69 14.41 -0.93
N ALA A 146 -6.90 13.84 -0.86
CA ALA A 146 -8.13 14.63 -0.83
C ALA A 146 -8.21 15.53 0.41
N ARG A 147 -7.78 15.04 1.58
CA ARG A 147 -7.65 15.85 2.81
C ARG A 147 -6.63 16.97 2.65
N ASP A 148 -5.48 16.68 2.03
CA ASP A 148 -4.44 17.67 1.80
C ASP A 148 -4.88 18.77 0.84
N GLN A 149 -5.56 18.41 -0.25
CA GLN A 149 -6.15 19.38 -1.20
C GLN A 149 -7.22 20.24 -0.53
N THR A 150 -8.06 19.63 0.31
CA THR A 150 -9.06 20.33 1.12
C THR A 150 -8.38 21.32 2.08
N ALA A 151 -7.34 20.89 2.80
CA ALA A 151 -6.57 21.75 3.69
C ALA A 151 -5.91 22.94 2.97
N ILE A 152 -5.34 22.72 1.78
CA ILE A 152 -4.77 23.80 0.96
C ILE A 152 -5.84 24.83 0.60
N ARG A 153 -7.00 24.38 0.13
CA ARG A 153 -8.11 25.24 -0.30
C ARG A 153 -8.70 26.01 0.89
N ASP A 154 -9.08 25.31 1.94
CA ASP A 154 -9.87 25.87 3.04
C ASP A 154 -9.04 26.83 3.89
N HIS A 155 -7.75 26.55 4.07
CA HIS A 155 -6.81 27.43 4.78
C HIS A 155 -6.02 28.37 3.86
N ARG A 156 -6.31 28.34 2.56
CA ARG A 156 -5.66 29.17 1.53
C ARG A 156 -4.14 29.15 1.64
N LEU A 157 -3.58 27.95 1.83
CA LEU A 157 -2.14 27.77 2.02
C LEU A 157 -1.40 28.28 0.78
N GLN A 158 -0.44 29.18 0.99
CA GLN A 158 0.32 29.79 -0.09
C GLN A 158 1.75 30.12 0.36
N ALA A 159 2.65 30.27 -0.62
CA ALA A 159 4.03 30.70 -0.37
C ALA A 159 4.06 32.03 0.41
N GLY A 160 5.00 32.14 1.35
CA GLY A 160 5.17 33.30 2.23
C GLY A 160 4.38 33.24 3.54
N MET A 161 3.37 32.35 3.68
CA MET A 161 2.70 32.17 4.97
C MET A 161 3.68 31.67 6.04
N THR A 162 3.57 32.20 7.25
CA THR A 162 4.48 31.86 8.35
C THR A 162 3.75 31.32 9.56
N PHE A 163 4.38 30.34 10.21
CA PHE A 163 3.92 29.69 11.43
C PHE A 163 5.00 29.81 12.49
N LYS A 164 4.56 29.96 13.75
CA LYS A 164 5.44 29.99 14.92
C LYS A 164 5.31 28.70 15.70
N ASP A 165 6.39 28.31 16.37
CA ASP A 165 6.42 27.15 17.27
C ASP A 165 5.94 25.83 16.64
N LEU A 166 6.20 25.64 15.34
CA LEU A 166 5.75 24.47 14.58
C LEU A 166 6.63 23.24 14.89
N MET A 167 5.99 22.08 15.06
CA MET A 167 6.67 20.79 15.14
C MET A 167 6.70 20.10 13.77
N VAL A 168 7.89 19.67 13.31
CA VAL A 168 8.07 18.89 12.09
C VAL A 168 9.06 17.77 12.38
N ASP A 169 8.71 16.53 12.06
CA ASP A 169 9.51 15.32 12.32
C ASP A 169 10.07 15.28 13.75
N HIS A 170 9.18 15.49 14.73
CA HIS A 170 9.49 15.54 16.17
C HIS A 170 10.49 16.63 16.59
N LYS A 171 10.83 17.56 15.70
CA LYS A 171 11.68 18.71 15.99
C LYS A 171 10.83 19.98 16.05
N LYS A 172 11.03 20.78 17.10
CA LYS A 172 10.37 22.08 17.23
C LYS A 172 11.17 23.17 16.52
N PHE A 173 10.48 23.97 15.72
CA PHE A 173 11.03 25.13 15.01
C PHE A 173 10.35 26.40 15.51
N SER A 174 11.13 27.48 15.69
CA SER A 174 10.59 28.76 16.16
C SER A 174 9.78 29.45 15.08
N THR A 175 10.21 29.31 13.82
CA THR A 175 9.53 29.87 12.65
C THR A 175 9.60 28.88 11.51
N ALA A 176 8.48 28.68 10.82
CA ALA A 176 8.37 27.94 9.57
C ALA A 176 7.62 28.80 8.55
N ALA A 177 8.20 29.01 7.37
CA ALA A 177 7.58 29.75 6.27
C ALA A 177 7.31 28.80 5.10
N ILE A 178 6.13 28.88 4.51
CA ILE A 178 5.81 28.13 3.28
C ILE A 178 6.66 28.70 2.15
N GLN A 179 7.46 27.84 1.52
CA GLN A 179 8.22 28.18 0.33
C GLN A 179 7.41 27.87 -0.94
N GLN A 180 6.77 26.71 -0.97
CA GLN A 180 6.05 26.20 -2.13
C GLN A 180 4.88 25.33 -1.65
N VAL A 181 3.76 25.42 -2.37
CA VAL A 181 2.62 24.52 -2.23
C VAL A 181 2.44 23.79 -3.55
N ASP A 182 2.32 22.47 -3.50
CA ASP A 182 1.97 21.65 -4.65
C ASP A 182 0.54 21.10 -4.48
N PRO A 183 -0.46 21.67 -5.18
CA PRO A 183 -1.85 21.24 -5.05
C PRO A 183 -2.11 19.85 -5.64
N ASN A 184 -1.25 19.36 -6.55
CA ASN A 184 -1.44 18.06 -7.18
C ASN A 184 -1.03 16.91 -6.25
N THR A 185 0.00 17.14 -5.43
CA THR A 185 0.51 16.15 -4.47
C THR A 185 0.04 16.40 -3.04
N GLY A 186 -0.57 17.57 -2.76
CA GLY A 186 -0.99 17.95 -1.43
C GLY A 186 0.18 18.33 -0.49
N ARG A 187 1.39 18.50 -1.04
CA ARG A 187 2.61 18.73 -0.27
C ARG A 187 2.95 20.21 -0.14
N VAL A 188 3.56 20.55 0.99
CA VAL A 188 4.01 21.90 1.32
C VAL A 188 5.49 21.86 1.71
N LYS A 189 6.31 22.62 0.98
CA LYS A 189 7.72 22.82 1.32
C LYS A 189 7.88 24.00 2.26
N LEU A 190 8.65 23.79 3.32
CA LEU A 190 8.84 24.74 4.40
C LEU A 190 10.32 25.16 4.50
N PHE A 191 10.53 26.46 4.72
CA PHE A 191 11.76 26.99 5.27
C PHE A 191 11.62 27.20 6.77
N MET A 192 12.44 26.52 7.55
CA MET A 192 12.31 26.46 8.99
C MET A 192 13.57 26.95 9.71
N THR A 193 13.39 27.51 10.90
CA THR A 193 14.48 28.02 11.75
C THR A 193 14.25 27.57 13.19
N LYS A 194 15.32 27.18 13.88
CA LYS A 194 15.28 26.90 15.32
C LYS A 194 15.62 28.15 16.13
N ARG A 195 15.05 28.25 17.33
CA ARG A 195 15.36 29.35 18.25
C ARG A 195 16.88 29.41 18.52
N GLY A 196 17.45 30.61 18.37
CA GLY A 196 18.89 30.84 18.61
C GLY A 196 19.83 30.28 17.55
N SER A 197 19.30 29.76 16.42
CA SER A 197 20.13 29.25 15.32
C SER A 197 20.03 30.16 14.09
N ALA A 198 21.16 30.45 13.46
CA ALA A 198 21.22 31.10 12.16
C ALA A 198 20.96 30.11 11.00
N GLN A 199 20.98 28.80 11.27
CA GLN A 199 20.80 27.77 10.26
C GLN A 199 19.35 27.73 9.77
N ARG A 200 19.18 27.66 8.45
CA ARG A 200 17.90 27.41 7.79
C ARG A 200 17.79 25.92 7.45
N TYR A 201 16.64 25.35 7.78
CA TYR A 201 16.28 23.97 7.45
C TYR A 201 15.20 23.97 6.38
N GLN A 202 15.21 22.96 5.53
CA GLN A 202 14.16 22.69 4.57
C GLN A 202 13.48 21.36 4.93
N GLY A 203 12.19 21.28 4.67
CA GLY A 203 11.40 20.06 4.87
C GLY A 203 10.13 20.11 4.06
N GLU A 204 9.52 18.95 3.87
CA GLU A 204 8.28 18.78 3.14
C GLU A 204 7.28 18.03 3.99
N VAL A 205 6.06 18.54 4.07
CA VAL A 205 4.97 17.97 4.87
C VAL A 205 3.69 17.92 4.05
N SER A 206 2.76 17.04 4.43
CA SER A 206 1.38 17.09 3.96
C SER A 206 0.69 18.36 4.47
N ALA A 207 -0.18 18.95 3.66
CA ALA A 207 -0.91 20.16 3.99
C ALA A 207 -1.85 20.00 5.20
N SER A 208 -2.57 18.87 5.28
CA SER A 208 -3.45 18.56 6.42
C SER A 208 -2.67 18.47 7.73
N SER A 209 -1.53 17.77 7.74
CA SER A 209 -0.68 17.68 8.92
C SER A 209 -0.07 19.05 9.31
N LEU A 210 0.23 19.92 8.34
CA LEU A 210 0.66 21.29 8.64
C LEU A 210 -0.44 22.07 9.37
N VAL A 211 -1.68 22.02 8.86
CA VAL A 211 -2.85 22.68 9.45
C VAL A 211 -3.10 22.20 10.88
N GLU A 212 -3.05 20.90 11.11
CA GLU A 212 -3.22 20.30 12.44
C GLU A 212 -2.13 20.77 13.41
N ARG A 213 -0.86 20.68 13.00
CA ARG A 213 0.29 21.05 13.83
C ARG A 213 0.37 22.56 14.08
N ALA A 214 -0.16 23.36 13.17
CA ALA A 214 -0.30 24.81 13.32
C ALA A 214 -1.54 25.20 14.16
N GLY A 215 -2.38 24.25 14.58
CA GLY A 215 -3.59 24.50 15.36
C GLY A 215 -4.70 25.20 14.57
N LEU A 216 -4.65 25.14 13.24
CA LEU A 216 -5.63 25.80 12.37
C LEU A 216 -6.95 25.01 12.26
N SER A 217 -6.92 23.71 12.57
CA SER A 217 -8.09 22.82 12.52
C SER A 217 -9.10 23.03 13.66
N LYS A 218 -8.79 23.84 14.69
CA LYS A 218 -9.65 24.05 15.87
C LYS A 218 -10.45 25.36 15.89
N ARG A 219 -10.51 26.11 14.78
CA ARG A 219 -11.15 27.44 14.78
C ARG A 219 -12.63 27.48 14.42
N GLU A 220 -13.26 26.37 14.04
CA GLU A 220 -14.71 26.34 13.75
C GLU A 220 -15.60 26.23 15.00
N ASP A 221 -15.07 25.84 16.17
CA ASP A 221 -15.84 25.77 17.42
C ASP A 221 -16.03 27.13 18.13
N LEU A 222 -15.44 28.22 17.61
CA LEU A 222 -15.52 29.56 18.23
C LEU A 222 -16.43 30.55 17.48
N LEU A 223 -17.02 30.15 16.35
CA LEU A 223 -17.94 31.00 15.56
C LEU A 223 -19.40 30.54 15.61
N SER A 224 -19.72 29.46 16.33
CA SER A 224 -21.10 29.04 16.62
C SER A 224 -21.63 29.50 17.99
N ALA A 225 -20.83 30.28 18.74
CA ALA A 225 -21.16 30.77 20.08
C ALA A 225 -21.23 32.31 20.19
N ALA A 226 -21.47 33.02 19.08
CA ALA A 226 -21.67 34.48 19.06
C ALA A 226 -23.08 34.84 18.56
#